data_AF-A0A957W6N9-F1
#
_entry.id   AF-A0A957W6N9-F1
#
_cell.length_a   1.000
_cell.length_b   1.000
_cell.length_c   1.000
_cell.angle_alpha   90.00
_cell.angle_beta   90.00
_cell.angle_gamma   90.00
#
_symmetry.space_group_name_H-M   'P 1'
#
loop_
_entity.id
_entity.type
_entity.pdbx_description
1 polymer ?
#
loop_
_entity_poly.entity_id
_entity_poly.type
_entity_poly.pdbx_seq_one_letter_code
_entity_poly.pdbx_strand_id
1 'polypeptide(L)'
;MKRNPERTAWIVLLTAFGSFCLLAVLCPASIYWYIMNATDPLPVELTSVRGIVLVDDAATEFSFSIMDGQTVPLNVTQSVATDNTSQAILTFTDDSSLTLYGDTSIVLQLAQEPRYGLSNHPTEIGVEVKKGRVRATASRGQADLWFNIQTPDADILLDQGSYSVEVNEDLTQVTTRLGQAEVNSGGETIILGQGERAVVGHNTPLSEPLPAAQNLLADSNFTKEFEDTWEVYQITPIESITTTAEVVNFQNQSVLNLRSEGEDNIHSEVGVIQMVNKDVRDFQSLRVFAEVRLLDQTLPGGGQLGSEFPIMLNVAYRDAEGNERDWFHGFYYEPPPENYILYNQPDNSSERIARFIWYPYESVNLLTTLGPTKPVYIRSIRIYASGWIYDSMVANISLLAEE
;
A
#
# COMPACT_ATOMS: atom_id res chain seq x y z
N MET A 1 -53.25 -1.12 -64.47
CA MET A 1 -52.77 -1.39 -63.10
C MET A 1 -51.85 -0.26 -62.62
N LYS A 2 -52.41 0.85 -62.14
CA LYS A 2 -51.71 1.83 -61.28
C LYS A 2 -52.73 2.22 -60.22
N ARG A 3 -52.50 1.80 -58.98
CA ARG A 3 -53.45 1.87 -57.86
C ARG A 3 -53.02 3.06 -56.98
N ASN A 4 -53.81 4.13 -56.98
CA ASN A 4 -53.77 5.34 -56.12
C ASN A 4 -52.37 5.93 -55.79
N PRO A 5 -51.81 6.83 -56.63
CA PRO A 5 -50.50 7.45 -56.39
C PRO A 5 -50.44 8.28 -55.10
N GLU A 6 -51.54 8.92 -54.71
CA GLU A 6 -51.66 9.71 -53.48
C GLU A 6 -51.41 8.88 -52.22
N ARG A 7 -51.91 7.63 -52.20
CA ARG A 7 -51.73 6.73 -51.06
C ARG A 7 -50.26 6.34 -50.89
N THR A 8 -49.56 6.07 -51.99
CA THR A 8 -48.11 5.84 -51.97
C THR A 8 -47.34 7.07 -51.51
N ALA A 9 -47.71 8.28 -51.94
CA ALA A 9 -47.07 9.52 -51.50
C ALA A 9 -47.20 9.74 -49.98
N TRP A 10 -48.41 9.52 -49.43
CA TRP A 10 -48.64 9.61 -47.98
C TRP A 10 -47.88 8.55 -47.19
N ILE A 11 -47.80 7.31 -47.69
CA ILE A 11 -47.00 6.25 -47.05
C ILE A 11 -45.53 6.67 -47.00
N VAL A 12 -44.97 7.13 -48.12
CA VAL A 12 -43.56 7.55 -48.19
C VAL A 12 -43.27 8.74 -47.26
N LEU A 13 -44.18 9.71 -47.17
CA LEU A 13 -44.00 10.87 -46.30
C LEU A 13 -44.08 10.49 -44.82
N LEU A 14 -45.04 9.64 -44.44
CA LEU A 14 -45.17 9.15 -43.07
C LEU A 14 -44.00 8.24 -42.66
N THR A 15 -43.50 7.39 -43.54
CA THR A 15 -42.31 6.58 -43.25
C THR A 15 -41.06 7.45 -43.13
N ALA A 16 -40.87 8.42 -44.03
CA ALA A 16 -39.75 9.36 -43.94
C ALA A 16 -39.80 10.19 -42.64
N PHE A 17 -40.97 10.69 -42.26
CA PHE A 17 -41.18 11.41 -41.00
C PHE A 17 -40.93 10.52 -39.79
N GLY A 18 -41.48 9.30 -39.78
CA GLY A 18 -41.24 8.32 -38.72
C GLY A 18 -39.76 7.98 -38.56
N SER A 19 -39.06 7.73 -39.68
CA SER A 19 -37.62 7.50 -39.69
C SER A 19 -36.84 8.72 -39.18
N PHE A 20 -37.23 9.93 -39.56
CA PHE A 20 -36.61 11.16 -39.08
C PHE A 20 -36.77 11.33 -37.57
N CYS A 21 -37.99 11.17 -37.04
CA CYS A 21 -38.24 11.24 -35.60
C CYS A 21 -37.47 10.16 -34.83
N LEU A 22 -37.42 8.95 -35.36
CA LEU A 22 -36.67 7.85 -34.76
C LEU A 22 -35.17 8.14 -34.73
N LEU A 23 -34.59 8.64 -35.82
CA LEU A 23 -33.17 9.03 -35.85
C LEU A 23 -32.88 10.25 -34.94
N ALA A 24 -33.79 11.22 -34.87
CA ALA A 24 -33.65 12.40 -34.02
C ALA A 24 -33.61 12.06 -32.52
N VAL A 25 -34.20 10.94 -32.10
CA VAL A 25 -34.15 10.46 -30.71
C VAL A 25 -33.02 9.46 -30.51
N LEU A 26 -32.90 8.46 -31.39
CA LEU A 26 -31.90 7.39 -31.21
C LEU A 26 -30.47 7.88 -31.37
N CYS A 27 -30.18 8.81 -32.28
CA CYS A 27 -28.80 9.28 -32.45
C CYS A 27 -28.29 10.00 -31.19
N PRO A 28 -28.97 11.03 -30.63
CA PRO A 28 -28.53 11.65 -29.38
C PRO A 28 -28.53 10.68 -28.19
N ALA A 29 -29.52 9.79 -28.09
CA ALA A 29 -29.58 8.81 -27.01
C ALA A 29 -28.41 7.82 -27.06
N SER A 30 -28.06 7.30 -28.24
CA SER A 30 -26.92 6.40 -28.43
C SER A 30 -25.58 7.11 -28.19
N ILE A 31 -25.44 8.37 -28.63
CA ILE A 31 -24.24 9.17 -28.37
C ILE A 31 -24.09 9.41 -26.87
N TYR A 32 -25.16 9.83 -26.20
CA TYR A 32 -25.16 10.04 -24.76
C TYR A 32 -24.83 8.76 -24.00
N TRP A 33 -25.47 7.64 -24.35
CA TRP A 33 -25.20 6.34 -23.76
C TRP A 33 -23.73 5.92 -23.96
N TYR A 34 -23.17 6.11 -25.16
CA TYR A 34 -21.77 5.81 -25.44
C TYR A 34 -20.82 6.68 -24.60
N ILE A 35 -21.08 7.99 -24.49
CA ILE A 35 -20.25 8.90 -23.68
C ILE A 35 -20.27 8.48 -22.21
N MET A 36 -21.40 8.01 -21.69
CA MET A 36 -21.53 7.61 -20.28
C MET A 36 -20.85 6.25 -20.01
N ASN A 37 -20.91 5.29 -20.93
CA ASN A 37 -20.51 3.90 -20.66
C ASN A 37 -19.18 3.49 -21.31
N ALA A 38 -18.58 4.31 -22.17
CA ALA A 38 -17.28 3.99 -22.75
C ALA A 38 -16.17 4.06 -21.69
N THR A 39 -15.36 3.02 -21.61
CA THR A 39 -14.21 2.90 -20.71
C THR A 39 -12.91 2.77 -21.50
N ASP A 40 -11.80 3.18 -20.89
CA ASP A 40 -10.44 2.92 -21.34
C ASP A 40 -9.71 2.06 -20.27
N PRO A 41 -8.72 1.22 -20.66
CA PRO A 41 -7.95 0.45 -19.69
C PRO A 41 -7.16 1.37 -18.77
N LEU A 42 -7.20 1.11 -17.46
CA LEU A 42 -6.35 1.80 -16.48
C LEU A 42 -4.99 1.10 -16.46
N PRO A 43 -3.89 1.77 -16.85
CA PRO A 43 -2.57 1.14 -16.86
C PRO A 43 -2.14 0.74 -15.44
N VAL A 44 -1.64 -0.48 -15.32
CA VAL A 44 -1.13 -1.07 -14.08
C VAL A 44 0.31 -1.52 -14.29
N GLU A 45 1.19 -1.09 -13.40
CA GLU A 45 2.59 -1.48 -13.40
C GLU A 45 2.86 -2.43 -12.23
N LEU A 46 3.49 -3.56 -12.51
CA LEU A 46 3.96 -4.52 -11.51
C LEU A 46 5.46 -4.37 -11.33
N THR A 47 5.88 -4.06 -10.11
CA THR A 47 7.29 -3.99 -9.72
C THR A 47 7.62 -5.11 -8.76
N SER A 48 8.67 -5.89 -9.04
CA SER A 48 9.31 -6.72 -8.02
C SER A 48 10.20 -5.84 -7.15
N VAL A 49 9.82 -5.66 -5.89
CA VAL A 49 10.59 -4.81 -4.96
C VAL A 49 11.57 -5.62 -4.13
N ARG A 50 11.35 -6.95 -4.07
CA ARG A 50 12.26 -7.91 -3.47
C ARG A 50 12.04 -9.29 -4.09
N GLY A 51 13.12 -9.97 -4.42
CA GLY A 51 13.06 -11.36 -4.88
C GLY A 51 12.55 -11.52 -6.31
N ILE A 52 11.96 -12.68 -6.60
CA ILE A 52 11.48 -13.05 -7.93
C ILE A 52 9.96 -13.18 -7.88
N VAL A 53 9.29 -12.41 -8.73
CA VAL A 53 7.83 -12.43 -8.85
C VAL A 53 7.45 -13.17 -10.12
N LEU A 54 6.52 -14.13 -10.03
CA LEU A 54 6.02 -14.87 -11.17
C LEU A 54 4.74 -14.22 -11.69
N VAL A 55 4.66 -14.06 -13.01
CA VAL A 55 3.45 -13.63 -13.70
C VAL A 55 3.04 -14.71 -14.67
N ASP A 56 1.80 -15.18 -14.52
CA ASP A 56 1.18 -16.16 -15.40
C ASP A 56 0.02 -15.51 -16.14
N ASP A 57 -0.04 -15.75 -17.45
CA ASP A 57 -1.14 -15.35 -18.31
C ASP A 57 -1.93 -16.59 -18.73
N ALA A 58 -3.11 -16.76 -18.11
CA ALA A 58 -3.98 -17.88 -18.38
C ALA A 58 -4.52 -17.89 -19.83
N ALA A 59 -4.55 -16.75 -20.52
CA ALA A 59 -5.03 -16.66 -21.89
C ALA A 59 -3.98 -17.14 -22.91
N THR A 60 -2.70 -16.98 -22.59
CA THR A 60 -1.59 -17.32 -23.49
C THR A 60 -0.79 -18.55 -23.06
N GLU A 61 -1.09 -19.13 -21.88
CA GLU A 61 -0.30 -20.18 -21.21
C GLU A 61 1.19 -19.79 -21.07
N PHE A 62 1.46 -18.48 -20.98
CA PHE A 62 2.80 -17.95 -20.88
C PHE A 62 3.09 -17.49 -19.46
N SER A 63 4.23 -17.92 -18.94
CA SER A 63 4.73 -17.55 -17.62
C SER A 63 6.08 -16.86 -17.76
N PHE A 64 6.27 -15.75 -17.04
CA PHE A 64 7.56 -15.09 -16.96
C PHE A 64 7.86 -14.60 -15.54
N SER A 65 9.14 -14.39 -15.27
CA SER A 65 9.64 -13.96 -13.96
C SER A 65 10.14 -12.52 -14.03
N ILE A 66 9.82 -11.74 -13.00
CA ILE A 66 10.27 -10.36 -12.81
C ILE A 66 11.33 -10.37 -11.71
N MET A 67 12.51 -9.84 -12.01
CA MET A 67 13.62 -9.75 -11.05
C MET A 67 13.51 -8.49 -10.20
N ASP A 68 14.19 -8.50 -9.06
CA ASP A 68 14.30 -7.37 -8.13
C ASP A 68 14.61 -6.03 -8.84
N GLY A 69 13.80 -5.01 -8.57
CA GLY A 69 13.87 -3.66 -9.13
C GLY A 69 13.32 -3.52 -10.55
N GLN A 70 12.82 -4.59 -11.19
CA GLN A 70 12.21 -4.51 -12.51
C GLN A 70 10.71 -4.20 -12.41
N THR A 71 10.26 -3.36 -13.35
CA THR A 71 8.85 -3.00 -13.54
C THR A 71 8.37 -3.46 -14.92
N VAL A 72 7.18 -4.05 -14.98
CA VAL A 72 6.53 -4.47 -16.22
C VAL A 72 5.06 -4.05 -16.20
N PRO A 73 4.44 -3.78 -17.35
CA PRO A 73 2.99 -3.60 -17.41
C PRO A 73 2.27 -4.92 -17.09
N LEU A 74 1.20 -4.85 -16.31
CA LEU A 74 0.33 -5.97 -15.98
C LEU A 74 -1.02 -5.81 -16.69
N ASN A 75 -1.47 -6.87 -17.34
CA ASN A 75 -2.78 -6.89 -18.00
C ASN A 75 -3.84 -7.54 -17.09
N VAL A 76 -5.10 -7.16 -17.29
CA VAL A 76 -6.23 -7.87 -16.69
C VAL A 76 -6.20 -9.35 -17.09
N THR A 77 -6.72 -10.21 -16.23
CA THR A 77 -6.70 -11.68 -16.27
C THR A 77 -5.35 -12.35 -15.98
N GLN A 78 -4.26 -11.59 -15.85
CA GLN A 78 -2.98 -12.14 -15.42
C GLN A 78 -2.94 -12.37 -13.91
N SER A 79 -2.28 -13.45 -13.51
CA SER A 79 -2.05 -13.77 -12.10
C SER A 79 -0.62 -13.49 -11.70
N VAL A 80 -0.44 -13.00 -10.48
CA VAL A 80 0.86 -12.66 -9.90
C VAL A 80 1.07 -13.51 -8.66
N ALA A 81 2.27 -14.07 -8.52
CA ALA A 81 2.63 -14.89 -7.36
C ALA A 81 4.02 -14.53 -6.82
N THR A 82 4.12 -14.47 -5.49
CA THR A 82 5.36 -14.30 -4.73
C THR A 82 5.69 -15.59 -4.00
N ASP A 83 6.99 -15.90 -3.89
CA ASP A 83 7.47 -16.91 -2.93
C ASP A 83 7.52 -16.36 -1.50
N ASN A 84 7.98 -17.16 -0.54
CA ASN A 84 8.03 -16.80 0.88
C ASN A 84 8.98 -15.63 1.22
N THR A 85 9.86 -15.21 0.32
CA THR A 85 10.83 -14.11 0.54
C THR A 85 10.64 -12.92 -0.38
N SER A 86 9.81 -13.07 -1.41
CA SER A 86 9.59 -12.08 -2.44
C SER A 86 8.46 -11.11 -2.08
N GLN A 87 8.54 -9.90 -2.60
CA GLN A 87 7.55 -8.86 -2.42
C GLN A 87 7.36 -8.09 -3.72
N ALA A 88 6.11 -7.81 -4.04
CA ALA A 88 5.73 -7.10 -5.26
C ALA A 88 4.79 -5.94 -4.94
N ILE A 89 4.77 -4.94 -5.80
CA ILE A 89 3.81 -3.84 -5.74
C ILE A 89 3.19 -3.65 -7.12
N LEU A 90 1.87 -3.60 -7.16
CA LEU A 90 1.10 -3.09 -8.28
C LEU A 90 0.84 -1.62 -8.02
N THR A 91 1.25 -0.78 -8.96
CA THR A 91 0.97 0.66 -8.96
C THR A 91 -0.04 0.95 -10.05
N PHE A 92 -1.13 1.59 -9.67
CA PHE A 92 -2.18 2.00 -10.60
C PHE A 92 -1.97 3.48 -10.96
N THR A 93 -2.39 3.85 -12.17
CA THR A 93 -2.20 5.24 -12.67
C THR A 93 -3.04 6.27 -11.89
N ASP A 94 -4.01 5.82 -11.08
CA ASP A 94 -4.83 6.66 -10.21
C ASP A 94 -4.20 6.93 -8.83
N ASP A 95 -2.92 6.59 -8.64
CA ASP A 95 -2.16 6.62 -7.37
C ASP A 95 -2.56 5.55 -6.34
N SER A 96 -3.50 4.66 -6.66
CA SER A 96 -3.76 3.49 -5.82
C SER A 96 -2.61 2.48 -5.93
N SER A 97 -2.46 1.62 -4.92
CA SER A 97 -1.46 0.56 -4.95
C SER A 97 -1.91 -0.71 -4.24
N LEU A 98 -1.36 -1.84 -4.68
CA LEU A 98 -1.54 -3.14 -4.04
C LEU A 98 -0.20 -3.83 -3.86
N THR A 99 0.15 -4.10 -2.62
CA THR A 99 1.38 -4.76 -2.24
C THR A 99 1.12 -6.22 -1.94
N LEU A 100 1.93 -7.11 -2.49
CA LEU A 100 1.90 -8.54 -2.24
C LEU A 100 3.09 -8.89 -1.36
N TYR A 101 2.83 -9.49 -0.20
CA TYR A 101 3.88 -10.02 0.67
C TYR A 101 4.31 -11.42 0.23
N GLY A 102 5.17 -12.08 1.01
CA GLY A 102 5.57 -13.45 0.73
C GLY A 102 4.38 -14.42 0.68
N ASP A 103 4.53 -15.49 -0.10
CA ASP A 103 3.55 -16.57 -0.29
C ASP A 103 2.16 -16.10 -0.76
N THR A 104 2.11 -15.01 -1.52
CA THR A 104 0.88 -14.36 -1.96
C THR A 104 0.58 -14.65 -3.42
N SER A 105 -0.70 -14.86 -3.76
CA SER A 105 -1.14 -15.04 -5.14
C SER A 105 -2.43 -14.25 -5.39
N ILE A 106 -2.44 -13.47 -6.46
CA ILE A 106 -3.58 -12.66 -6.89
C ILE A 106 -3.89 -12.84 -8.37
N VAL A 107 -5.06 -12.36 -8.79
CA VAL A 107 -5.44 -12.14 -10.19
C VAL A 107 -5.96 -10.73 -10.35
N LEU A 108 -5.41 -9.97 -11.30
CA LEU A 108 -5.98 -8.68 -11.68
C LEU A 108 -7.23 -8.92 -12.52
N GLN A 109 -8.43 -8.74 -11.97
CA GLN A 109 -9.67 -9.01 -12.68
C GLN A 109 -10.10 -7.81 -13.54
N LEU A 110 -9.95 -6.60 -13.01
CA LEU A 110 -10.45 -5.38 -13.63
C LEU A 110 -9.54 -4.19 -13.32
N ALA A 111 -9.28 -3.36 -14.32
CA ALA A 111 -8.58 -2.08 -14.18
C ALA A 111 -9.01 -1.19 -15.35
N GLN A 112 -9.97 -0.30 -15.11
CA GLN A 112 -10.52 0.57 -16.16
C GLN A 112 -11.00 1.90 -15.62
N GLU A 113 -11.04 2.92 -16.47
CA GLU A 113 -11.54 4.25 -16.14
C GLU A 113 -12.55 4.75 -17.19
N PRO A 114 -13.44 5.68 -16.84
CA PRO A 114 -14.35 6.27 -17.82
C PRO A 114 -13.56 7.05 -18.88
N ARG A 115 -13.85 6.76 -20.15
CA ARG A 115 -13.17 7.40 -21.29
C ARG A 115 -13.45 8.90 -21.40
N TYR A 116 -14.61 9.33 -20.93
CA TYR A 116 -15.08 10.71 -21.04
C TYR A 116 -15.41 11.25 -19.65
N GLY A 117 -14.87 12.41 -19.29
CA GLY A 117 -15.16 13.07 -18.00
C GLY A 117 -16.60 13.57 -17.84
N LEU A 118 -17.48 13.37 -18.83
CA LEU A 118 -18.92 13.54 -18.67
C LEU A 118 -19.59 12.33 -17.99
N SER A 119 -18.92 11.18 -17.96
CA SER A 119 -19.41 9.99 -17.28
C SER A 119 -19.41 10.19 -15.77
N ASN A 120 -20.42 9.64 -15.10
CA ASN A 120 -20.54 9.63 -13.65
C ASN A 120 -20.14 8.28 -13.04
N HIS A 121 -19.56 7.38 -13.84
CA HIS A 121 -19.06 6.10 -13.34
C HIS A 121 -17.69 6.31 -12.67
N PRO A 122 -17.40 5.61 -11.56
CA PRO A 122 -16.08 5.67 -10.93
C PRO A 122 -15.03 4.95 -11.78
N THR A 123 -13.75 5.21 -11.50
CA THR A 123 -12.67 4.31 -11.90
C THR A 123 -12.85 2.97 -11.21
N GLU A 124 -12.61 1.84 -11.89
CA GLU A 124 -12.86 0.50 -11.35
C GLU A 124 -11.56 -0.31 -11.26
N ILE A 125 -11.25 -0.79 -10.07
CA ILE A 125 -10.13 -1.69 -9.78
C ILE A 125 -10.68 -2.93 -9.09
N GLY A 126 -10.49 -4.09 -9.69
CA GLY A 126 -10.93 -5.39 -9.18
C GLY A 126 -9.77 -6.35 -9.08
N VAL A 127 -9.46 -6.82 -7.87
CA VAL A 127 -8.38 -7.79 -7.63
C VAL A 127 -8.90 -8.99 -6.85
N GLU A 128 -8.61 -10.18 -7.33
CA GLU A 128 -8.85 -11.43 -6.60
C GLU A 128 -7.61 -11.83 -5.83
N VAL A 129 -7.71 -11.99 -4.52
CA VAL A 129 -6.64 -12.52 -3.67
C VAL A 129 -6.94 -13.97 -3.37
N LYS A 130 -6.17 -14.88 -3.98
CA LYS A 130 -6.37 -16.33 -3.84
C LYS A 130 -5.80 -16.86 -2.54
N LYS A 131 -4.65 -16.33 -2.12
CA LYS A 131 -3.97 -16.69 -0.87
C LYS A 131 -2.91 -15.66 -0.51
N GLY A 132 -2.45 -15.73 0.73
CA GLY A 132 -1.38 -14.91 1.27
C GLY A 132 -1.90 -13.56 1.73
N ARG A 133 -1.03 -12.56 1.76
CA ARG A 133 -1.33 -11.27 2.36
C ARG A 133 -1.08 -10.15 1.37
N VAL A 134 -2.06 -9.28 1.24
CA VAL A 134 -1.94 -8.05 0.49
C VAL A 134 -2.20 -6.83 1.37
N ARG A 135 -1.53 -5.72 1.02
CA ARG A 135 -1.86 -4.40 1.53
C ARG A 135 -2.34 -3.53 0.37
N ALA A 136 -3.53 -3.00 0.50
CA ALA A 136 -4.13 -2.11 -0.48
C ALA A 136 -4.15 -0.69 0.06
N THR A 137 -3.76 0.25 -0.79
CA THR A 137 -3.92 1.69 -0.53
C THR A 137 -4.78 2.26 -1.64
N ALA A 138 -5.95 2.78 -1.26
CA ALA A 138 -6.90 3.41 -2.18
C ALA A 138 -6.71 4.93 -2.09
N SER A 139 -6.37 5.55 -3.22
CA SER A 139 -6.03 6.98 -3.27
C SER A 139 -7.25 7.90 -3.24
N ARG A 140 -8.42 7.38 -3.65
CA ARG A 140 -9.68 8.11 -3.80
C ARG A 140 -10.81 7.40 -3.06
N GLY A 141 -11.88 8.15 -2.79
CA GLY A 141 -13.06 7.61 -2.12
C GLY A 141 -13.99 6.86 -3.07
N GLN A 142 -14.94 6.10 -2.51
CA GLN A 142 -15.84 5.20 -3.25
C GLN A 142 -16.66 5.88 -4.36
N ALA A 143 -16.90 7.18 -4.27
CA ALA A 143 -17.63 7.95 -5.29
C ALA A 143 -16.85 8.09 -6.61
N ASP A 144 -15.51 8.13 -6.53
CA ASP A 144 -14.63 8.33 -7.67
C ASP A 144 -13.84 7.06 -8.03
N LEU A 145 -13.75 6.10 -7.10
CA LEU A 145 -13.00 4.85 -7.23
C LEU A 145 -13.75 3.68 -6.62
N TRP A 146 -14.11 2.70 -7.44
CA TRP A 146 -14.61 1.40 -7.01
C TRP A 146 -13.46 0.41 -6.93
N PHE A 147 -12.80 0.34 -5.77
CA PHE A 147 -11.70 -0.58 -5.51
C PHE A 147 -12.20 -1.79 -4.71
N ASN A 148 -12.43 -2.90 -5.41
CA ASN A 148 -12.91 -4.16 -4.84
C ASN A 148 -11.80 -5.21 -4.75
N ILE A 149 -11.67 -5.82 -3.58
CA ILE A 149 -10.84 -7.01 -3.35
C ILE A 149 -11.77 -8.21 -3.14
N GLN A 150 -11.70 -9.16 -4.06
CA GLN A 150 -12.41 -10.43 -3.95
C GLN A 150 -11.49 -11.47 -3.30
N THR A 151 -12.04 -12.24 -2.37
CA THR A 151 -11.39 -13.39 -1.73
C THR A 151 -12.31 -14.62 -1.87
N PRO A 152 -11.84 -15.84 -1.56
CA PRO A 152 -12.71 -17.01 -1.57
C PRO A 152 -13.93 -16.88 -0.63
N ASP A 153 -13.80 -16.08 0.43
CA ASP A 153 -14.81 -16.00 1.49
C ASP A 153 -15.56 -14.66 1.54
N ALA A 154 -15.06 -13.60 0.90
CA ALA A 154 -15.65 -12.26 0.99
C ALA A 154 -15.36 -11.38 -0.24
N ASP A 155 -16.28 -10.45 -0.50
CA ASP A 155 -16.09 -9.29 -1.38
C ASP A 155 -15.85 -8.04 -0.50
N ILE A 156 -14.76 -7.31 -0.74
CA ILE A 156 -14.29 -6.24 0.12
C ILE A 156 -14.18 -4.95 -0.69
N LEU A 157 -15.07 -3.99 -0.44
CA LEU A 157 -15.05 -2.68 -1.08
C LEU A 157 -14.30 -1.67 -0.20
N LEU A 158 -13.28 -1.06 -0.76
CA LEU A 158 -12.40 -0.12 -0.06
C LEU A 158 -12.83 1.33 -0.31
N ASP A 159 -12.90 2.14 0.74
CA ASP A 159 -12.91 3.61 0.61
C ASP A 159 -11.48 4.17 0.60
N GLN A 160 -11.31 5.49 0.52
CA GLN A 160 -9.99 6.12 0.61
C GLN A 160 -9.28 5.73 1.91
N GLY A 161 -8.08 5.14 1.80
CA GLY A 161 -7.39 4.63 2.99
C GLY A 161 -6.37 3.53 2.73
N SER A 162 -6.03 2.80 3.79
CA SER A 162 -5.07 1.68 3.76
C SER A 162 -5.62 0.47 4.51
N TYR A 163 -5.50 -0.69 3.89
CA TYR A 163 -6.17 -1.93 4.30
C TYR A 163 -5.21 -3.11 4.20
N SER A 164 -5.38 -4.07 5.09
CA SER A 164 -4.68 -5.35 5.05
C SER A 164 -5.70 -6.45 4.82
N VAL A 165 -5.46 -7.30 3.82
CA VAL A 165 -6.27 -8.48 3.55
C VAL A 165 -5.35 -9.69 3.59
N GLU A 166 -5.66 -10.65 4.46
CA GLU A 166 -4.92 -11.89 4.61
C GLU A 166 -5.86 -13.07 4.36
N VAL A 167 -5.47 -13.94 3.44
CA VAL A 167 -6.25 -15.09 3.00
C VAL A 167 -5.42 -16.34 3.23
N ASN A 168 -5.95 -17.26 4.04
CA ASN A 168 -5.38 -18.59 4.21
C ASN A 168 -6.41 -19.65 3.79
N GLU A 169 -6.13 -20.93 4.06
CA GLU A 169 -7.03 -22.02 3.65
C GLU A 169 -8.36 -22.06 4.42
N ASP A 170 -8.43 -21.42 5.60
CA ASP A 170 -9.56 -21.54 6.53
C ASP A 170 -10.40 -20.24 6.63
N LEU A 171 -9.75 -19.08 6.47
CA LEU A 171 -10.37 -17.77 6.68
C LEU A 171 -9.72 -16.66 5.86
N THR A 172 -10.51 -15.61 5.67
CA THR A 172 -10.10 -14.29 5.20
C THR A 172 -10.15 -13.32 6.38
N GLN A 173 -9.05 -12.63 6.67
CA GLN A 173 -9.01 -11.53 7.63
C GLN A 173 -8.86 -10.19 6.90
N VAL A 174 -9.73 -9.25 7.22
CA VAL A 174 -9.71 -7.89 6.69
C VAL A 174 -9.46 -6.92 7.83
N THR A 175 -8.51 -6.01 7.67
CA THR A 175 -8.16 -5.00 8.68
C THR A 175 -8.11 -3.62 8.06
N THR A 176 -8.88 -2.69 8.62
CA THR A 176 -8.92 -1.29 8.19
C THR A 176 -7.96 -0.47 9.04
N ARG A 177 -6.86 0.00 8.44
CA ARG A 177 -5.83 0.79 9.15
C ARG A 177 -6.12 2.28 9.09
N LEU A 178 -6.60 2.72 7.93
CA LEU A 178 -7.05 4.08 7.64
C LEU A 178 -8.22 3.98 6.67
N GLY A 179 -9.23 4.84 6.84
CA GLY A 179 -10.43 4.82 6.00
C GLY A 179 -11.52 3.91 6.53
N GLN A 180 -12.34 3.40 5.61
CA GLN A 180 -13.49 2.55 5.88
C GLN A 180 -13.57 1.45 4.81
N ALA A 181 -13.82 0.21 5.22
CA ALA A 181 -14.05 -0.90 4.29
C ALA A 181 -15.44 -1.47 4.50
N GLU A 182 -16.10 -1.84 3.40
CA GLU A 182 -17.32 -2.65 3.43
C GLU A 182 -16.94 -4.10 3.10
N VAL A 183 -17.21 -5.03 4.01
CA VAL A 183 -16.95 -6.46 3.83
C VAL A 183 -18.27 -7.18 3.68
N ASN A 184 -18.46 -7.85 2.55
CA ASN A 184 -19.65 -8.63 2.24
C ASN A 184 -19.31 -10.12 2.20
N SER A 185 -20.06 -10.94 2.93
CA SER A 185 -20.01 -12.41 2.80
C SER A 185 -21.38 -13.01 3.10
N GLY A 186 -21.77 -14.02 2.32
CA GLY A 186 -23.02 -14.76 2.56
C GLY A 186 -24.30 -13.91 2.52
N GLY A 187 -24.24 -12.70 1.92
CA GLY A 187 -25.35 -11.74 1.89
C GLY A 187 -25.45 -10.84 3.13
N GLU A 188 -24.52 -10.95 4.07
CA GLU A 188 -24.33 -10.02 5.18
C GLU A 188 -23.24 -9.01 4.84
N THR A 189 -23.44 -7.76 5.26
CA THR A 189 -22.49 -6.66 5.10
C THR A 189 -22.09 -6.14 6.46
N ILE A 190 -20.79 -5.92 6.65
CA ILE A 190 -20.26 -5.16 7.78
C ILE A 190 -19.41 -4.01 7.28
N ILE A 191 -19.44 -2.94 8.07
CA ILE A 191 -18.59 -1.78 7.84
C ILE A 191 -17.48 -1.83 8.89
N LEU A 192 -16.23 -1.84 8.42
CA LEU A 192 -15.04 -1.73 9.24
C LEU A 192 -14.52 -0.30 9.20
N GLY A 193 -14.55 0.37 10.35
CA GLY A 193 -13.92 1.66 10.57
C GLY A 193 -12.42 1.55 10.85
N GLN A 194 -11.79 2.70 11.06
CA GLN A 194 -10.38 2.77 11.40
C GLN A 194 -10.05 1.97 12.67
N GLY A 195 -9.07 1.07 12.58
CA GLY A 195 -8.65 0.26 13.72
C GLY A 195 -9.63 -0.86 14.03
N GLU A 196 -10.45 -1.28 13.06
CA GLU A 196 -11.31 -2.46 13.15
C GLU A 196 -10.87 -3.55 12.16
N ARG A 197 -11.17 -4.79 12.50
CA ARG A 197 -10.96 -5.97 11.66
C ARG A 197 -12.19 -6.87 11.66
N ALA A 198 -12.38 -7.59 10.56
CA ALA A 198 -13.31 -8.72 10.49
C ALA A 198 -12.53 -9.99 10.12
N VAL A 199 -13.05 -11.12 10.61
CA VAL A 199 -12.62 -12.44 10.20
C VAL A 199 -13.80 -13.13 9.54
N VAL A 200 -13.61 -13.56 8.31
CA VAL A 200 -14.61 -14.27 7.51
C VAL A 200 -14.09 -15.68 7.30
N GLY A 201 -14.63 -16.65 8.05
CA GLY A 201 -14.32 -18.05 7.84
C GLY A 201 -15.15 -18.65 6.72
N HIS A 202 -14.65 -19.73 6.12
CA HIS A 202 -15.33 -20.40 5.02
C HIS A 202 -16.75 -20.88 5.40
N ASN A 203 -17.77 -20.37 4.70
CA ASN A 203 -19.19 -20.62 4.98
C ASN A 203 -19.64 -20.33 6.43
N THR A 204 -18.93 -19.47 7.15
CA THR A 204 -19.34 -19.01 8.48
C THR A 204 -19.98 -17.63 8.40
N PRO A 205 -20.91 -17.30 9.33
CA PRO A 205 -21.45 -15.95 9.44
C PRO A 205 -20.34 -14.93 9.67
N LEU A 206 -20.57 -13.70 9.23
CA LEU A 206 -19.61 -12.64 9.39
C LEU A 206 -19.41 -12.33 10.89
N SER A 207 -18.16 -12.22 11.33
CA SER A 207 -17.89 -11.77 12.71
C SER A 207 -18.31 -10.31 12.89
N GLU A 208 -18.78 -9.92 14.08
CA GLU A 208 -18.87 -8.48 14.43
C GLU A 208 -17.50 -7.79 14.29
N PRO A 209 -17.43 -6.46 14.09
CA PRO A 209 -16.16 -5.77 13.98
C PRO A 209 -15.39 -5.98 15.28
N LEU A 210 -14.22 -6.59 15.16
CA LEU A 210 -13.29 -6.70 16.25
C LEU A 210 -12.40 -5.47 16.23
N PRO A 211 -11.96 -4.94 17.38
CA PRO A 211 -10.85 -4.01 17.36
C PRO A 211 -9.68 -4.68 16.63
N ALA A 212 -9.19 -4.02 15.59
CA ALA A 212 -7.88 -4.32 15.04
C ALA A 212 -6.83 -4.01 16.10
N ALA A 213 -5.60 -4.43 15.81
CA ALA A 213 -4.44 -4.02 16.55
C ALA A 213 -4.54 -2.56 17.02
N GLN A 214 -4.43 -2.34 18.34
CA GLN A 214 -4.34 -1.01 18.89
C GLN A 214 -3.08 -0.36 18.32
N ASN A 215 -3.24 0.73 17.58
CA ASN A 215 -2.10 1.56 17.24
C ASN A 215 -1.63 2.30 18.49
N LEU A 216 -0.38 2.08 18.85
CA LEU A 216 0.25 2.67 20.04
C LEU A 216 0.81 4.07 19.76
N LEU A 217 0.81 4.51 18.49
CA LEU A 217 1.27 5.84 18.09
C LEU A 217 0.14 6.87 18.17
N ALA A 218 0.49 8.09 18.58
CA ALA A 218 -0.43 9.22 18.66
C ALA A 218 -0.64 9.93 17.30
N ASP A 219 0.34 9.81 16.40
CA ASP A 219 0.28 10.30 15.02
C ASP A 219 0.99 9.32 14.09
N SER A 220 0.30 8.93 13.02
CA SER A 220 0.70 7.91 12.07
C SER A 220 0.81 8.41 10.63
N ASN A 221 0.25 9.58 10.34
CA ASN A 221 0.12 10.09 8.99
C ASN A 221 0.73 11.50 8.82
N PHE A 222 1.38 12.02 9.86
CA PHE A 222 2.09 13.29 9.83
C PHE A 222 1.20 14.49 9.47
N THR A 223 -0.11 14.42 9.73
CA THR A 223 -1.05 15.48 9.33
C THR A 223 -0.92 16.77 10.16
N LYS A 224 -0.18 16.76 11.26
CA LYS A 224 -0.11 17.86 12.24
C LYS A 224 1.28 18.51 12.40
N GLU A 225 2.15 18.45 11.37
CA GLU A 225 3.50 19.08 11.40
C GLU A 225 4.25 18.87 12.74
N PHE A 226 4.24 17.62 13.24
CA PHE A 226 4.85 17.15 14.50
C PHE A 226 4.25 17.67 15.82
N GLU A 227 3.31 18.62 15.81
CA GLU A 227 2.78 19.26 17.01
C GLU A 227 2.31 18.23 18.07
N ASP A 228 2.87 18.38 19.28
CA ASP A 228 2.59 17.57 20.48
C ASP A 228 2.74 16.03 20.34
N THR A 229 3.32 15.56 19.23
CA THR A 229 3.36 14.12 18.89
C THR A 229 4.74 13.61 18.54
N TRP A 230 5.55 14.38 17.82
CA TRP A 230 6.89 13.98 17.40
C TRP A 230 7.91 15.03 17.84
N GLU A 231 9.01 14.60 18.46
CA GLU A 231 10.15 15.46 18.80
C GLU A 231 11.23 15.29 17.74
N VAL A 232 11.63 16.40 17.10
CA VAL A 232 12.71 16.41 16.11
C VAL A 232 14.05 16.48 16.81
N TYR A 233 15.02 15.69 16.36
CA TYR A 233 16.41 15.79 16.81
C TYR A 233 17.38 15.66 15.63
N GLN A 234 18.60 16.16 15.83
CA GLN A 234 19.66 16.13 14.83
C GLN A 234 21.03 15.94 15.46
N ILE A 235 21.91 15.23 14.75
CA ILE A 235 23.31 15.03 15.07
C ILE A 235 24.10 15.40 13.81
N THR A 236 24.63 16.62 13.79
CA THR A 236 25.42 17.14 12.66
C THR A 236 26.81 17.52 13.19
N PRO A 237 27.90 16.93 12.68
CA PRO A 237 29.23 17.12 13.26
C PRO A 237 29.88 18.45 12.90
N ILE A 238 29.45 19.13 11.82
CA ILE A 238 30.10 20.32 11.26
C ILE A 238 29.11 21.24 10.53
N GLU A 239 29.50 22.50 10.33
CA GLU A 239 28.67 23.54 9.66
C GLU A 239 28.51 23.34 8.13
N SER A 240 29.29 22.45 7.48
CA SER A 240 29.20 22.21 6.03
C SER A 240 28.10 21.22 5.61
N ILE A 241 27.31 20.71 6.55
CA ILE A 241 26.18 19.80 6.31
C ILE A 241 24.92 20.42 6.89
N THR A 242 23.83 20.33 6.13
CA THR A 242 22.50 20.72 6.57
C THR A 242 21.61 19.50 6.58
N THR A 243 21.11 19.12 7.76
CA THR A 243 20.11 18.08 7.91
C THR A 243 18.73 18.68 8.15
N THR A 244 17.69 18.11 7.54
CA THR A 244 16.31 18.57 7.67
C THR A 244 15.39 17.39 7.97
N ALA A 245 14.50 17.57 8.95
CA ALA A 245 13.32 16.73 9.16
C ALA A 245 12.09 17.63 9.06
N GLU A 246 11.23 17.37 8.08
CA GLU A 246 10.02 18.16 7.85
C GLU A 246 8.88 17.27 7.35
N VAL A 247 7.65 17.71 7.59
CA VAL A 247 6.48 17.13 6.94
C VAL A 247 6.27 17.85 5.62
N VAL A 248 6.22 17.10 4.52
CA VAL A 248 5.90 17.64 3.19
C VAL A 248 4.68 16.95 2.61
N ASN A 249 3.96 17.63 1.72
CA ASN A 249 2.92 17.00 0.92
C ASN A 249 3.56 16.44 -0.35
N PHE A 250 3.51 15.13 -0.51
CA PHE A 250 4.01 14.42 -1.68
C PHE A 250 2.90 13.54 -2.24
N GLN A 251 2.55 13.71 -3.52
CA GLN A 251 1.47 12.96 -4.18
C GLN A 251 0.14 12.95 -3.40
N ASN A 252 -0.25 14.11 -2.87
CA ASN A 252 -1.48 14.29 -2.08
C ASN A 252 -1.50 13.53 -0.73
N GLN A 253 -0.33 13.13 -0.23
CA GLN A 253 -0.12 12.47 1.06
C GLN A 253 0.89 13.26 1.91
N SER A 254 0.61 13.43 3.20
CA SER A 254 1.58 13.98 4.16
C SER A 254 2.65 12.93 4.48
N VAL A 255 3.91 13.30 4.32
CA VAL A 255 5.06 12.40 4.53
C VAL A 255 6.15 13.09 5.35
N LEU A 256 6.82 12.33 6.20
CA LEU A 256 8.06 12.75 6.86
C LEU A 256 9.19 12.68 5.83
N ASN A 257 9.80 13.82 5.49
CA ASN A 257 11.02 13.87 4.69
C ASN A 257 12.24 14.07 5.60
N LEU A 258 13.24 13.21 5.43
CA LEU A 258 14.53 13.27 6.12
C LEU A 258 15.62 13.43 5.07
N ARG A 259 16.36 14.54 5.17
CA ARG A 259 17.35 14.94 4.17
C ARG A 259 18.65 15.41 4.80
N SER A 260 19.77 15.09 4.16
CA SER A 260 21.10 15.65 4.41
C SER A 260 21.68 16.18 3.11
N GLU A 261 22.15 17.43 3.12
CA GLU A 261 22.79 18.10 1.98
C GLU A 261 24.11 18.75 2.42
N GLY A 262 25.06 18.90 1.49
CA GLY A 262 26.33 19.59 1.73
C GLY A 262 27.54 18.77 1.29
N GLU A 263 28.55 18.70 2.16
CA GLU A 263 29.77 17.92 1.91
C GLU A 263 29.53 16.41 2.10
N ASP A 264 29.85 15.64 1.07
CA ASP A 264 29.74 14.17 1.09
C ASP A 264 30.86 13.52 1.93
N ASN A 265 30.71 12.24 2.25
CA ASN A 265 31.67 11.46 3.06
C ASN A 265 31.78 11.92 4.53
N ILE A 266 30.73 12.53 5.07
CA ILE A 266 30.67 12.99 6.45
C ILE A 266 29.36 12.54 7.10
N HIS A 267 29.47 11.87 8.25
CA HIS A 267 28.32 11.36 8.99
C HIS A 267 27.37 12.47 9.42
N SER A 268 26.08 12.25 9.27
CA SER A 268 25.01 13.10 9.80
C SER A 268 23.79 12.24 10.11
N GLU A 269 23.04 12.62 11.14
CA GLU A 269 21.78 11.96 11.50
C GLU A 269 20.70 13.02 11.79
N VAL A 270 19.48 12.74 11.34
CA VAL A 270 18.30 13.54 11.65
C VAL A 270 17.09 12.63 11.74
N GLY A 271 16.18 12.93 12.66
CA GLY A 271 15.00 12.11 12.83
C GLY A 271 13.97 12.69 13.76
N VAL A 272 12.94 11.89 13.98
CA VAL A 272 11.85 12.17 14.89
C VAL A 272 11.69 11.02 15.87
N ILE A 273 11.31 11.35 17.11
CA ILE A 273 11.01 10.39 18.15
C ILE A 273 9.62 10.66 18.73
N GLN A 274 8.85 9.59 18.92
CA GLN A 274 7.58 9.65 19.64
C GLN A 274 7.64 8.75 20.86
N MET A 275 7.34 9.33 22.01
CA MET A 275 7.22 8.60 23.26
C MET A 275 5.90 7.83 23.26
N VAL A 276 5.99 6.50 23.45
CA VAL A 276 4.84 5.59 23.45
C VAL A 276 4.41 5.27 24.88
N ASN A 277 5.37 4.94 25.74
CA ASN A 277 5.17 4.68 27.16
C ASN A 277 4.01 3.72 27.48
N LYS A 278 4.02 2.54 26.85
CA LYS A 278 2.92 1.57 26.91
C LYS A 278 3.40 0.20 27.36
N ASP A 279 2.69 -0.37 28.33
CA ASP A 279 2.81 -1.79 28.68
C ASP A 279 2.17 -2.65 27.59
N VAL A 280 2.89 -3.67 27.14
CA VAL A 280 2.48 -4.53 26.02
C VAL A 280 2.38 -6.01 26.39
N ARG A 281 2.41 -6.34 27.69
CA ARG A 281 2.40 -7.74 28.16
C ARG A 281 1.11 -8.49 27.85
N ASP A 282 0.00 -7.76 27.77
CA ASP A 282 -1.33 -8.33 27.55
C ASP A 282 -1.62 -8.57 26.05
N PHE A 283 -0.72 -8.18 25.15
CA PHE A 283 -0.86 -8.39 23.71
C PHE A 283 -0.15 -9.68 23.24
N GLN A 284 -0.68 -10.30 22.19
CA GLN A 284 -0.10 -11.43 21.47
C GLN A 284 0.76 -11.00 20.27
N SER A 285 0.52 -9.82 19.71
CA SER A 285 1.26 -9.27 18.57
C SER A 285 1.73 -7.85 18.82
N LEU A 286 2.94 -7.54 18.37
CA LEU A 286 3.44 -6.17 18.26
C LEU A 286 4.27 -6.02 16.98
N ARG A 287 3.86 -5.14 16.07
CA ARG A 287 4.52 -4.96 14.77
C ARG A 287 4.64 -3.49 14.39
N VAL A 288 5.76 -3.14 13.77
CA VAL A 288 5.99 -1.83 13.16
C VAL A 288 5.58 -1.90 11.70
N PHE A 289 4.83 -0.92 11.24
CA PHE A 289 4.47 -0.72 9.84
C PHE A 289 4.93 0.64 9.38
N ALA A 290 5.46 0.73 8.17
CA ALA A 290 5.83 2.01 7.55
C ALA A 290 5.67 1.92 6.03
N GLU A 291 5.53 3.05 5.35
CA GLU A 291 5.81 3.17 3.92
C GLU A 291 7.09 3.98 3.78
N VAL A 292 8.10 3.43 3.11
CA VAL A 292 9.45 3.99 3.01
C VAL A 292 9.78 4.26 1.56
N ARG A 293 10.31 5.43 1.24
CA ARG A 293 10.75 5.78 -0.11
C ARG A 293 12.12 6.39 -0.06
N LEU A 294 13.05 5.86 -0.84
CA LEU A 294 14.42 6.37 -0.93
C LEU A 294 14.61 7.16 -2.22
N LEU A 295 15.10 8.39 -2.09
CA LEU A 295 15.38 9.30 -3.20
C LEU A 295 16.87 9.41 -3.46
N ASP A 296 17.69 9.51 -2.41
CA ASP A 296 19.15 9.58 -2.53
C ASP A 296 19.88 8.93 -1.36
N GLN A 297 21.07 8.41 -1.63
CA GLN A 297 21.96 7.71 -0.71
C GLN A 297 23.37 7.67 -1.33
N THR A 298 24.35 8.32 -0.69
CA THR A 298 25.76 8.25 -1.13
C THR A 298 26.59 7.25 -0.36
N LEU A 299 26.27 6.97 0.91
CA LEU A 299 26.91 5.94 1.72
C LEU A 299 26.34 4.55 1.35
N PRO A 300 27.11 3.62 0.77
CA PRO A 300 26.58 2.31 0.36
C PRO A 300 26.19 1.43 1.55
N GLY A 301 25.12 0.64 1.38
CA GLY A 301 24.59 -0.23 2.42
C GLY A 301 24.20 0.55 3.68
N GLY A 302 24.84 0.19 4.80
CA GLY A 302 24.71 0.86 6.10
C GLY A 302 26.03 1.44 6.62
N GLY A 303 26.99 1.71 5.73
CA GLY A 303 28.39 1.93 6.08
C GLY A 303 29.11 0.64 6.54
N GLN A 304 30.39 0.76 6.91
CA GLN A 304 31.23 -0.41 7.24
C GLN A 304 30.67 -1.25 8.39
N LEU A 305 29.97 -0.62 9.34
CA LEU A 305 29.41 -1.25 10.52
C LEU A 305 27.93 -1.63 10.39
N GLY A 306 27.26 -1.29 9.28
CA GLY A 306 25.83 -1.56 9.10
C GLY A 306 24.94 -0.80 10.08
N SER A 307 25.26 0.46 10.35
CA SER A 307 24.60 1.30 11.38
C SER A 307 24.04 2.62 10.83
N GLU A 308 24.25 2.93 9.56
CA GLU A 308 23.93 4.23 8.95
C GLU A 308 23.14 4.03 7.67
N PHE A 309 21.81 4.09 7.77
CA PHE A 309 20.92 3.89 6.63
C PHE A 309 20.09 5.15 6.33
N PRO A 310 19.75 5.41 5.05
CA PRO A 310 18.84 6.48 4.66
C PRO A 310 17.53 6.53 5.45
N ILE A 311 16.99 5.38 5.85
CA ILE A 311 15.94 5.29 6.87
C ILE A 311 16.28 4.19 7.85
N MET A 312 16.07 4.47 9.12
CA MET A 312 16.13 3.53 10.23
C MET A 312 14.88 3.68 11.10
N LEU A 313 14.30 2.53 11.42
CA LEU A 313 13.27 2.39 12.44
C LEU A 313 13.93 1.84 13.69
N ASN A 314 13.72 2.52 14.82
CA ASN A 314 14.18 2.06 16.13
C ASN A 314 13.02 2.04 17.11
N VAL A 315 12.87 0.92 17.82
CA VAL A 315 11.92 0.80 18.94
C VAL A 315 12.74 0.57 20.20
N ALA A 316 12.69 1.53 21.12
CA ALA A 316 13.29 1.41 22.44
C ALA A 316 12.27 0.82 23.42
N TYR A 317 12.65 -0.24 24.13
CA TYR A 317 11.75 -0.98 25.00
C TYR A 317 12.46 -1.56 26.23
N ARG A 318 11.67 -2.06 27.19
CA ARG A 318 12.16 -2.86 28.32
C ARG A 318 11.74 -4.31 28.17
N ASP A 319 12.63 -5.23 28.53
CA ASP A 319 12.33 -6.65 28.66
C ASP A 319 11.73 -7.01 30.03
N ALA A 320 11.38 -8.29 30.21
CA ALA A 320 10.77 -8.79 31.45
C ALA A 320 11.69 -8.66 32.67
N GLU A 321 13.01 -8.65 32.46
CA GLU A 321 14.04 -8.45 33.46
C GLU A 321 14.28 -6.96 33.79
N GLY A 322 13.65 -6.05 33.05
CA GLY A 322 13.76 -4.60 33.23
C GLY A 322 14.97 -3.97 32.53
N ASN A 323 15.68 -4.71 31.66
CA ASN A 323 16.77 -4.17 30.86
C ASN A 323 16.21 -3.28 29.75
N GLU A 324 16.87 -2.15 29.50
CA GLU A 324 16.61 -1.33 28.32
C GLU A 324 17.20 -2.03 27.08
N ARG A 325 16.42 -2.07 26.01
CA ARG A 325 16.78 -2.71 24.74
C ARG A 325 16.31 -1.89 23.57
N ASP A 326 16.93 -2.17 22.44
CA ASP A 326 16.62 -1.56 21.15
C ASP A 326 16.32 -2.63 20.13
N TRP A 327 15.35 -2.35 19.28
CA TRP A 327 15.11 -3.05 18.03
C TRP A 327 15.44 -2.09 16.89
N PHE A 328 16.17 -2.54 15.87
CA PHE A 328 16.57 -1.73 14.73
C PHE A 328 16.20 -2.39 13.40
N HIS A 329 15.74 -1.58 12.45
CA HIS A 329 15.59 -1.97 11.06
C HIS A 329 16.00 -0.84 10.10
N GLY A 330 16.96 -1.09 9.21
CA GLY A 330 17.48 -0.10 8.25
C GLY A 330 17.11 -0.39 6.79
N PHE A 331 16.92 0.65 5.99
CA PHE A 331 16.59 0.56 4.57
C PHE A 331 17.64 1.25 3.69
N TYR A 332 18.05 0.59 2.61
CA TYR A 332 19.01 1.15 1.65
C TYR A 332 18.67 0.74 0.21
N TYR A 333 19.23 1.40 -0.80
CA TYR A 333 19.18 0.95 -2.18
C TYR A 333 20.57 0.71 -2.79
N GLU A 334 21.59 1.44 -2.32
CA GLU A 334 22.94 1.36 -2.87
C GLU A 334 23.66 0.10 -2.32
N PRO A 335 24.06 -0.86 -3.17
CA PRO A 335 24.65 -2.12 -2.70
C PRO A 335 25.94 -1.90 -1.91
N PRO A 336 26.14 -2.58 -0.77
CA PRO A 336 27.40 -2.48 -0.02
C PRO A 336 28.57 -3.17 -0.74
N PRO A 337 29.81 -2.70 -0.51
CA PRO A 337 31.01 -3.51 -0.71
C PRO A 337 30.97 -4.81 0.11
N GLU A 338 31.62 -5.88 -0.37
CA GLU A 338 31.62 -7.21 0.29
C GLU A 338 32.10 -7.19 1.75
N ASN A 339 32.93 -6.21 2.13
CA ASN A 339 33.51 -6.10 3.47
C ASN A 339 32.65 -5.29 4.46
N TYR A 340 31.47 -4.81 4.05
CA TYR A 340 30.56 -4.09 4.94
C TYR A 340 29.67 -5.08 5.68
N ILE A 341 29.37 -4.77 6.93
CA ILE A 341 28.45 -5.57 7.74
C ILE A 341 27.02 -5.16 7.39
N LEU A 342 26.17 -6.16 7.16
CA LEU A 342 24.72 -6.01 7.16
C LEU A 342 24.11 -7.01 8.14
N TYR A 343 23.31 -6.49 9.06
CA TYR A 343 22.61 -7.31 10.03
C TYR A 343 21.32 -7.87 9.42
N ASN A 344 20.94 -9.06 9.86
CA ASN A 344 19.73 -9.78 9.44
C ASN A 344 19.06 -10.52 10.62
N GLN A 345 19.37 -10.10 11.85
CA GLN A 345 18.84 -10.68 13.06
C GLN A 345 17.48 -10.02 13.40
N PRO A 346 16.60 -10.71 14.14
CA PRO A 346 15.29 -10.17 14.49
C PRO A 346 15.31 -8.85 15.26
N ASP A 347 16.34 -8.62 16.08
CA ASP A 347 16.55 -7.42 16.89
C ASP A 347 17.32 -6.32 16.17
N ASN A 348 18.11 -6.67 15.15
CA ASN A 348 18.84 -5.73 14.33
C ASN A 348 18.94 -6.27 12.90
N SER A 349 18.27 -5.62 11.97
CA SER A 349 18.24 -6.04 10.58
C SER A 349 18.28 -4.86 9.62
N SER A 350 18.53 -5.16 8.35
CA SER A 350 18.45 -4.17 7.28
C SER A 350 18.00 -4.84 5.99
N GLU A 351 17.40 -4.06 5.10
CA GLU A 351 16.97 -4.56 3.81
C GLU A 351 17.19 -3.58 2.68
N ARG A 352 17.51 -4.15 1.52
CA ARG A 352 17.65 -3.40 0.28
C ARG A 352 16.28 -3.25 -0.37
N ILE A 353 15.91 -2.03 -0.74
CA ILE A 353 14.65 -1.69 -1.41
C ILE A 353 14.90 -0.90 -2.70
N ALA A 354 13.89 -0.85 -3.58
CA ALA A 354 13.97 -0.10 -4.82
C ALA A 354 13.99 1.41 -4.57
N ARG A 355 14.84 2.13 -5.32
CA ARG A 355 14.90 3.61 -5.33
C ARG A 355 13.66 4.17 -6.04
N PHE A 356 13.16 5.32 -5.58
CA PHE A 356 12.01 6.05 -6.17
C PHE A 356 10.67 5.31 -6.17
N ILE A 357 10.49 4.29 -5.31
CA ILE A 357 9.23 3.58 -5.17
C ILE A 357 8.87 3.54 -3.68
N TRP A 358 7.59 3.69 -3.35
CA TRP A 358 7.10 3.50 -1.99
C TRP A 358 7.17 2.02 -1.64
N TYR A 359 7.96 1.69 -0.63
CA TYR A 359 8.14 0.36 -0.09
C TYR A 359 7.33 0.20 1.21
N PRO A 360 6.29 -0.63 1.23
CA PRO A 360 5.52 -0.92 2.41
C PRO A 360 6.23 -1.98 3.24
N TYR A 361 6.63 -1.55 4.42
CA TYR A 361 7.32 -2.36 5.40
C TYR A 361 6.36 -2.85 6.49
N GLU A 362 6.59 -4.08 6.92
CA GLU A 362 6.04 -4.64 8.14
C GLU A 362 7.13 -5.45 8.85
N SER A 363 7.33 -5.19 10.14
CA SER A 363 8.27 -5.96 10.95
C SER A 363 7.73 -7.36 11.27
N VAL A 364 8.65 -8.25 11.65
CA VAL A 364 8.27 -9.46 12.41
C VAL A 364 7.48 -9.09 13.67
N ASN A 365 6.74 -10.05 14.24
CA ASN A 365 6.10 -9.86 15.53
C ASN A 365 7.17 -9.80 16.64
N LEU A 366 7.35 -8.61 17.21
CA LEU A 366 8.39 -8.34 18.21
C LEU A 366 8.17 -9.14 19.52
N LEU A 367 6.92 -9.53 19.83
CA LEU A 367 6.60 -10.28 21.05
C LEU A 367 6.96 -11.76 20.96
N THR A 368 7.06 -12.32 19.75
CA THR A 368 7.35 -13.74 19.53
C THR A 368 8.76 -13.98 19.02
N THR A 369 9.31 -13.08 18.20
CA THR A 369 10.57 -13.32 17.49
C THR A 369 11.80 -12.94 18.32
N LEU A 370 11.67 -12.05 19.29
CA LEU A 370 12.77 -11.61 20.15
C LEU A 370 13.04 -12.55 21.35
N GLY A 371 12.31 -13.66 21.46
CA GLY A 371 12.58 -14.71 22.45
C GLY A 371 12.55 -14.20 23.90
N PRO A 372 13.54 -14.52 24.75
CA PRO A 372 13.59 -14.06 26.14
C PRO A 372 13.68 -12.54 26.27
N THR A 373 14.21 -11.86 25.26
CA THR A 373 14.40 -10.41 25.26
C THR A 373 13.19 -9.68 24.68
N LYS A 374 12.02 -10.32 24.64
CA LYS A 374 10.82 -9.71 24.08
C LYS A 374 10.38 -8.46 24.85
N PRO A 375 9.73 -7.49 24.18
CA PRO A 375 9.23 -6.29 24.85
C PRO A 375 8.13 -6.61 25.86
N VAL A 376 8.19 -5.98 27.02
CA VAL A 376 7.07 -5.89 27.97
C VAL A 376 6.57 -4.45 28.13
N TYR A 377 7.40 -3.46 27.80
CA TYR A 377 7.05 -2.05 27.83
C TYR A 377 7.75 -1.30 26.70
N ILE A 378 6.98 -0.62 25.86
CA ILE A 378 7.50 0.22 24.78
C ILE A 378 7.70 1.64 25.30
N ARG A 379 8.94 2.12 25.20
CA ARG A 379 9.31 3.48 25.62
C ARG A 379 9.04 4.46 24.50
N SER A 380 9.59 4.21 23.32
CA SER A 380 9.52 5.12 22.19
C SER A 380 9.73 4.41 20.86
N ILE A 381 9.25 5.03 19.79
CA ILE A 381 9.65 4.73 18.42
C ILE A 381 10.43 5.93 17.87
N ARG A 382 11.47 5.65 17.09
CA ARG A 382 12.31 6.64 16.42
C ARG A 382 12.36 6.30 14.93
N ILE A 383 12.16 7.31 14.10
CA ILE A 383 12.35 7.26 12.66
C ILE A 383 13.46 8.24 12.35
N TYR A 384 14.56 7.78 11.77
CA TYR A 384 15.70 8.63 11.52
C TYR A 384 16.45 8.21 10.26
N ALA A 385 17.18 9.15 9.68
CA ALA A 385 18.08 8.94 8.58
C ALA A 385 19.50 9.15 9.09
N SER A 386 20.44 8.31 8.68
CA SER A 386 21.84 8.40 9.09
C SER A 386 22.77 8.00 7.94
N GLY A 387 23.88 8.71 7.79
CA GLY A 387 24.89 8.43 6.77
C GLY A 387 25.54 9.71 6.26
N TRP A 388 25.93 9.74 5.00
CA TRP A 388 26.52 10.92 4.36
C TRP A 388 25.43 11.85 3.79
N ILE A 389 25.21 11.80 2.48
CA ILE A 389 24.13 12.50 1.80
C ILE A 389 22.99 11.52 1.56
N TYR A 390 21.78 11.96 1.89
CA TYR A 390 20.56 11.16 1.74
C TYR A 390 19.34 12.05 1.57
N ASP A 391 18.35 11.52 0.87
CA ASP A 391 17.00 12.08 0.79
C ASP A 391 16.01 10.92 0.81
N SER A 392 15.09 10.95 1.77
CA SER A 392 14.22 9.83 2.07
C SER A 392 12.89 10.29 2.65
N MET A 393 11.86 9.48 2.45
CA MET A 393 10.52 9.78 2.89
C MET A 393 9.91 8.59 3.61
N VAL A 394 9.15 8.88 4.67
CA VAL A 394 8.36 7.89 5.40
C VAL A 394 6.91 8.36 5.49
N ALA A 395 5.98 7.46 5.29
CA ALA A 395 4.55 7.71 5.43
C ALA A 395 3.87 6.55 6.17
N ASN A 396 2.65 6.78 6.64
CA ASN A 396 1.78 5.75 7.24
C ASN A 396 2.50 4.86 8.29
N ILE A 397 3.24 5.47 9.22
CA ILE A 397 3.92 4.76 10.31
C ILE A 397 2.89 4.27 11.34
N SER A 398 2.99 3.03 11.80
CA SER A 398 2.15 2.52 12.89
C SER A 398 2.89 1.52 13.75
N LEU A 399 2.59 1.51 15.05
CA LEU A 399 3.03 0.48 15.98
C LEU A 399 1.79 -0.24 16.48
N LEU A 400 1.52 -1.40 15.89
CA LEU A 400 0.26 -2.09 16.06
C LEU A 400 0.39 -3.23 17.07
N ALA A 401 -0.48 -3.24 18.08
CA ALA A 401 -0.53 -4.24 19.12
C ALA A 401 -1.87 -5.01 19.13
N GLU A 402 -1.86 -6.34 19.01
CA GLU A 402 -3.08 -7.17 18.96
C GLU A 402 -3.19 -8.05 20.19
N GLU A 403 -4.39 -8.19 20.74
CA GLU A 403 -4.71 -9.04 21.90
C GLU A 403 -4.71 -10.54 21.61
#